data_AF-A0A511ZQS5-F1
#
_entry.id   AF-A0A511ZQS5-F1
#
_cell.length_a   1.000
_cell.length_b   1.000
_cell.length_c   1.000
_cell.angle_alpha   90.00
_cell.angle_beta   90.00
_cell.angle_gamma   90.00
#
_symmetry.space_group_name_H-M   'P 1'
#
loop_
_entity.id
_entity.type
_entity.pdbx_description
1 polymer ?
#
loop_
_entity_poly.entity_id
_entity_poly.type
_entity_poly.pdbx_seq_one_letter_code
_entity_poly.pdbx_strand_id
1 'polypeptide(L)'
;MKQIRLMKWLLEVDLYKTEKFYTKDIEICDCLYCRNFIEASKHFNPAIIEVFTGLGINLSKPSHLSEFGEQEDGLRLILGELSSKWEISRRRILC
;
A
#
# COMPACT_ATOMS: atom_id res chain seq x y z
N MET A 1 3.54 18.34 1.60
CA MET A 1 2.56 17.64 2.44
C MET A 1 1.21 17.68 1.74
N LYS A 2 0.47 16.57 1.71
CA LYS A 2 -0.89 16.45 1.16
C LYS A 2 -1.84 15.98 2.25
N GLN A 3 -3.04 16.55 2.31
CA GLN A 3 -4.07 16.12 3.25
C GLN A 3 -5.03 15.13 2.59
N ILE A 4 -5.30 14.01 3.26
CA ILE A 4 -6.25 12.99 2.80
C ILE A 4 -7.25 12.74 3.92
N ARG A 5 -8.55 12.84 3.61
CA ARG A 5 -9.62 12.52 4.56
C ARG A 5 -9.97 11.04 4.42
N LEU A 6 -9.76 10.28 5.47
CA LEU A 6 -10.14 8.88 5.55
C LEU A 6 -11.09 8.68 6.72
N MET A 7 -12.39 8.54 6.42
CA MET A 7 -13.44 8.49 7.44
C MET A 7 -13.36 9.72 8.39
N LYS A 8 -13.10 9.48 9.68
CA LYS A 8 -12.96 10.48 10.74
C LYS A 8 -11.51 10.98 10.94
N TRP A 9 -10.60 10.59 10.07
CA TRP A 9 -9.18 10.89 10.16
C TRP A 9 -8.76 11.87 9.08
N LEU A 10 -7.86 12.78 9.44
CA LEU A 10 -7.12 13.63 8.51
C LEU A 10 -5.67 13.17 8.52
N LEU A 11 -5.26 12.58 7.40
CA LEU A 11 -3.90 12.10 7.17
C LEU A 11 -3.08 13.22 6.51
N GLU A 12 -1.94 13.57 7.09
CA GLU A 12 -0.97 14.46 6.45
C GLU A 12 0.18 13.63 5.89
N VAL A 13 0.23 13.52 4.58
CA VAL A 13 1.13 12.61 3.86
C VAL A 13 2.26 13.40 3.23
N ASP A 14 3.48 12.91 3.41
CA ASP A 14 4.67 13.42 2.74
C ASP A 14 4.93 12.57 1.48
N LEU A 15 4.27 12.93 0.38
CA LEU A 15 4.39 12.22 -0.89
C LEU A 15 5.84 12.19 -1.37
N TYR A 16 6.55 13.32 -1.29
CA TYR A 16 7.94 13.41 -1.72
C TYR A 16 8.85 12.43 -0.95
N LYS A 17 8.72 12.38 0.38
CA LYS A 17 9.51 11.41 1.18
C LYS A 17 9.11 9.97 0.90
N THR A 18 7.83 9.71 0.63
CA THR A 18 7.34 8.37 0.32
C THR A 18 7.84 7.90 -1.04
N GLU A 19 7.73 8.71 -2.08
CA GLU A 19 8.28 8.42 -3.40
C GLU A 19 9.80 8.22 -3.35
N LYS A 20 10.52 9.09 -2.64
CA LYS A 20 11.97 8.95 -2.41
C LYS A 20 12.34 7.69 -1.63
N PHE A 21 11.46 7.16 -0.79
CA PHE A 21 11.67 5.86 -0.16
C PHE A 21 11.65 4.75 -1.21
N TYR A 22 10.70 4.79 -2.15
CA TYR A 22 10.56 3.80 -3.21
C TYR A 22 11.58 3.90 -4.35
N THR A 23 12.33 5.01 -4.46
CA THR A 23 13.48 5.08 -5.37
C THR A 23 14.70 4.33 -4.86
N LYS A 24 14.73 3.93 -3.58
CA LYS A 24 15.82 3.11 -3.05
C LYS A 24 15.76 1.71 -3.66
N ASP A 25 16.94 1.09 -3.72
CA ASP A 25 17.02 -0.34 -3.98
C ASP A 25 16.55 -1.06 -2.71
N ILE A 26 15.34 -1.60 -2.80
CA ILE A 26 14.73 -2.40 -1.75
C ILE A 26 14.82 -3.82 -2.28
N GLU A 27 15.37 -4.74 -1.49
CA GLU A 27 15.41 -6.14 -1.86
C GLU A 27 13.97 -6.67 -1.89
N ILE A 28 13.50 -7.03 -3.08
CA ILE A 28 12.16 -7.60 -3.27
C ILE A 28 12.34 -9.11 -3.41
N CYS A 29 11.63 -9.86 -2.58
CA CYS A 29 11.60 -11.31 -2.71
C CYS A 29 11.01 -11.72 -4.08
N ASP A 30 11.71 -12.57 -4.82
CA ASP A 30 11.28 -13.07 -6.13
C ASP A 30 10.64 -14.48 -6.05
N CYS A 31 10.07 -14.83 -4.89
CA CYS A 31 9.34 -16.10 -4.78
C CYS A 31 8.03 -16.06 -5.58
N LEU A 32 7.47 -17.23 -5.87
CA LEU A 32 6.24 -17.38 -6.65
C LEU A 32 5.09 -16.50 -6.11
N TYR A 33 4.93 -16.45 -4.79
CA TYR A 33 3.85 -15.69 -4.14
C TYR A 33 4.05 -14.18 -4.26
N CYS A 34 5.30 -13.71 -4.13
CA CYS A 34 5.59 -12.29 -4.28
C CYS A 34 5.38 -11.83 -5.72
N ARG A 35 5.83 -12.62 -6.70
CA ARG A 35 5.53 -12.37 -8.12
C ARG A 35 4.03 -12.38 -8.40
N ASN A 36 3.31 -13.35 -7.86
CA ASN A 36 1.87 -13.47 -8.03
C ASN A 36 1.13 -12.24 -7.47
N PHE A 37 1.50 -11.77 -6.28
CA PHE A 37 0.93 -10.55 -5.71
C PHE A 37 1.21 -9.32 -6.57
N ILE A 38 2.47 -9.14 -7.01
CA ILE A 38 2.85 -7.99 -7.86
C ILE A 38 2.05 -8.01 -9.15
N GLU A 39 1.88 -9.18 -9.78
CA GLU A 39 1.08 -9.31 -11.00
C GLU A 39 -0.41 -9.04 -10.74
N ALA A 40 -0.98 -9.66 -9.70
CA ALA A 40 -2.38 -9.44 -9.32
C ALA A 40 -2.68 -7.98 -8.99
N SER A 41 -1.73 -7.26 -8.37
CA SER A 41 -1.87 -5.85 -8.00
C SER A 41 -2.11 -4.92 -9.20
N LYS A 42 -1.65 -5.30 -10.40
CA LYS A 42 -1.87 -4.55 -11.65
C LYS A 42 -3.33 -4.58 -12.10
N HIS A 43 -4.10 -5.56 -11.62
CA HIS A 43 -5.50 -5.77 -11.96
C HIS A 43 -6.45 -5.36 -10.83
N PHE A 44 -5.94 -4.70 -9.78
CA PHE A 44 -6.79 -4.18 -8.71
C PHE A 44 -7.79 -3.14 -9.26
N ASN A 45 -8.92 -3.03 -8.57
CA ASN A 45 -9.93 -2.03 -8.90
C ASN A 45 -9.26 -0.63 -8.93
N PRO A 46 -9.51 0.21 -9.95
CA PRO A 46 -8.94 1.54 -10.06
C PRO A 46 -9.08 2.39 -8.80
N ALA A 47 -10.22 2.30 -8.09
CA ALA A 47 -10.43 3.03 -6.84
C ALA A 47 -9.45 2.62 -5.73
N ILE A 48 -9.04 1.34 -5.69
CA ILE A 48 -8.02 0.85 -4.75
C ILE A 48 -6.64 1.37 -5.16
N ILE A 49 -6.32 1.33 -6.46
CA ILE A 49 -5.06 1.86 -6.99
C ILE A 49 -4.93 3.36 -6.70
N GLU A 50 -6.01 4.13 -6.84
CA GLU A 50 -6.07 5.56 -6.53
C GLU A 50 -5.77 5.86 -5.06
N VAL A 51 -6.21 5.01 -4.12
CA VAL A 51 -5.89 5.17 -2.70
C VAL A 51 -4.38 5.01 -2.47
N PHE A 52 -3.76 3.95 -3.00
CA PHE A 52 -2.34 3.69 -2.81
C PHE A 52 -1.45 4.75 -3.49
N THR A 53 -1.73 5.05 -4.75
CA THR A 53 -1.03 6.12 -5.49
C THR A 53 -1.25 7.48 -4.84
N GLY A 54 -2.45 7.75 -4.33
CA GLY A 54 -2.77 8.95 -3.57
C GLY A 54 -1.95 9.12 -2.28
N LEU A 55 -1.46 8.02 -1.72
CA LEU A 55 -0.55 7.92 -0.56
C LEU A 55 0.95 7.87 -0.94
N GLY A 56 1.27 7.88 -2.24
CA GLY A 56 2.64 7.73 -2.76
C GLY A 56 3.19 6.30 -2.68
N ILE A 57 2.32 5.32 -2.40
CA ILE A 57 2.72 3.92 -2.21
C ILE A 57 2.91 3.23 -3.57
N ASN A 58 4.04 2.55 -3.74
CA ASN A 58 4.28 1.68 -4.88
C ASN A 58 3.99 0.22 -4.55
N LEU A 59 2.90 -0.32 -5.10
CA LEU A 59 2.46 -1.71 -4.89
C LEU A 59 3.44 -2.75 -5.46
N SER A 60 4.30 -2.37 -6.41
CA SER A 60 5.31 -3.28 -6.97
C SER A 60 6.54 -3.47 -6.08
N LYS A 61 6.61 -2.77 -4.94
CA LYS A 61 7.75 -2.80 -4.01
C LYS A 61 7.29 -3.03 -2.56
N PRO A 62 6.65 -4.17 -2.25
CA PRO A 62 6.27 -4.49 -0.87
C PRO A 62 7.52 -4.66 0.00
N SER A 63 7.45 -4.19 1.25
CA SER A 63 8.51 -4.41 2.25
C SER A 63 8.53 -5.87 2.72
N HIS A 64 7.34 -6.46 2.84
CA HIS A 64 7.15 -7.85 3.23
C HIS A 64 5.84 -8.38 2.67
N LEU A 65 5.80 -9.67 2.34
CA LEU A 65 4.59 -10.40 1.98
C LEU A 65 4.58 -11.73 2.74
N SER A 66 3.42 -12.09 3.29
CA SER A 66 3.17 -13.38 3.91
C SER A 66 1.99 -14.07 3.22
N GLU A 67 2.10 -15.35 2.95
CA GLU A 67 1.06 -16.19 2.36
C GLU A 67 0.46 -17.14 3.41
N PHE A 68 -0.85 -17.33 3.38
CA PHE A 68 -1.61 -18.07 4.39
C PHE A 68 -2.42 -19.24 3.81
N GLY A 69 -2.06 -19.70 2.63
CA GLY A 69 -2.74 -20.78 1.92
C GLY A 69 -3.85 -20.32 0.97
N GLU A 70 -4.36 -21.33 0.28
CA GLU A 70 -5.41 -21.23 -0.72
C GLU A 70 -6.80 -21.27 -0.08
N GLN A 71 -7.74 -20.54 -0.68
CA GLN A 71 -9.14 -20.47 -0.30
C GLN A 71 -9.97 -21.38 -1.22
N GLU A 72 -11.25 -21.59 -0.90
CA GLU A 72 -12.14 -22.50 -1.64
C GLU A 72 -12.34 -22.12 -3.12
N ASP A 73 -12.11 -20.85 -3.47
CA ASP A 73 -12.22 -20.31 -4.83
C ASP A 73 -10.90 -20.37 -5.63
N GLY A 74 -9.85 -20.99 -5.07
CA GLY A 74 -8.53 -21.08 -5.67
C GLY A 74 -7.68 -19.80 -5.53
N LEU A 75 -8.20 -18.75 -4.87
CA LEU A 75 -7.41 -17.57 -4.53
C LEU A 75 -6.55 -17.83 -3.31
N ARG A 76 -5.41 -17.13 -3.20
CA ARG A 76 -4.51 -17.23 -2.05
C ARG A 76 -4.60 -16.00 -1.19
N LEU A 77 -4.60 -16.22 0.13
CA LEU A 77 -4.62 -15.13 1.10
C LEU A 77 -3.20 -14.60 1.30
N ILE A 78 -3.01 -13.32 0.96
CA ILE A 78 -1.74 -12.61 1.09
C ILE A 78 -1.92 -11.44 2.06
N LEU A 79 -1.01 -11.31 3.02
CA LEU A 79 -0.81 -10.08 3.79
C LEU A 79 0.41 -9.36 3.26
N GLY A 80 0.26 -8.07 2.95
CA GLY A 80 1.37 -7.25 2.46
C GLY A 80 1.64 -6.05 3.34
N GLU A 81 2.93 -5.82 3.61
CA GLU A 81 3.43 -4.63 4.28
C GLU A 81 3.97 -3.64 3.23
N LEU A 82 3.39 -2.43 3.24
CA LEU A 82 3.76 -1.33 2.35
C LEU A 82 4.13 -0.11 3.18
N SER A 83 5.12 0.64 2.72
CA SER A 83 5.67 1.77 3.47
C SER A 83 5.16 3.11 2.94
N SER A 84 4.64 3.95 3.83
CA SER A 84 4.32 5.35 3.52
C SER A 84 4.80 6.27 4.64
N LYS A 85 5.15 7.51 4.29
CA LYS A 85 5.55 8.55 5.24
C LYS A 85 4.36 9.50 5.46
N TRP A 86 3.80 9.43 6.64
CA TRP A 86 2.65 10.22 7.04
C TRP A 86 2.72 10.60 8.50
N GLU A 87 1.98 11.65 8.84
CA GLU A 87 1.67 12.07 10.18
C GLU A 87 0.13 12.03 10.35
N ILE A 88 -0.36 11.40 11.43
CA ILE A 88 -1.78 11.39 11.75
C ILE A 88 -2.06 12.49 12.75
N SER A 89 -2.91 13.44 12.37
CA SER A 89 -3.56 14.31 13.33
C SER A 89 -5.00 13.83 13.56
N ARG A 90 -5.33 13.46 14.80
CA ARG A 90 -6.72 13.16 15.18
C ARG A 90 -7.46 14.47 15.38
N ARG A 91 -7.93 15.10 14.31
CA ARG A 91 -8.91 16.20 14.45
C ARG A 91 -10.27 15.58 14.75
N ARG A 92 -10.79 15.79 15.97
CA ARG A 92 -12.24 15.68 16.22
C ARG A 92 -12.89 16.69 15.27
N ILE A 93 -13.46 16.20 14.18
CA ILE A 93 -14.34 17.01 13.34
C ILE A 93 -15.58 17.23 14.21
N LEU A 94 -15.63 18.38 14.89
CA LEU A 94 -16.87 18.91 15.43
C LEU A 94 -17.74 19.21 14.22
N CYS A 95 -18.69 18.33 13.94
CA CYS A 95 -19.83 18.66 13.09
C CYS A 95 -20.65 19.76 13.78
#